data_AF-A0A484FXQ0-F1
#
_entry.id   AF-A0A484FXQ0-F1
#
_cell.length_a   1.000
_cell.length_b   1.000
_cell.length_c   1.000
_cell.angle_alpha   90.00
_cell.angle_beta   90.00
_cell.angle_gamma   90.00
#
_symmetry.space_group_name_H-M   'P 1'
#
loop_
_entity.id
_entity.type
_entity.pdbx_description
1 polymer ?
#
loop_
_entity_poly.entity_id
_entity_poly.type
_entity_poly.pdbx_seq_one_letter_code
_entity_poly.pdbx_strand_id
1 'polypeptide(L)'
;MTRWLSVRCPTAPPVLQLACRAQHFKRWEIPRNTYPMTRPGYLTWRAKLKSQAAAQVAELLSSSPDIQPALPQDDVDRVAALIRKENLSKDEETQVLEDVACLVFLDDQFDDFESKEEIDEDKIIGILRKTWAKMGEKGREIALGMDHSERAKSLIGKALGG
;
A
#
# COMPACT_ATOMS: atom_id res chain seq x y z
N MET A 1 -4.40 4.69 6.37
CA MET A 1 -3.94 3.34 6.78
C MET A 1 -4.75 2.78 7.95
N THR A 2 -4.70 3.37 9.15
CA THR A 2 -5.35 2.78 10.36
C THR A 2 -6.84 2.53 10.22
N ARG A 3 -7.63 3.51 9.74
CA ARG A 3 -9.07 3.33 9.53
C ARG A 3 -9.38 2.10 8.66
N TRP A 4 -8.74 2.01 7.50
CA TRP A 4 -8.97 0.90 6.56
C TRP A 4 -8.44 -0.44 7.08
N LEU A 5 -7.37 -0.45 7.88
CA LEU A 5 -6.95 -1.67 8.57
C LEU A 5 -8.01 -2.16 9.54
N SER A 6 -8.61 -1.27 10.34
CA SER A 6 -9.67 -1.64 11.29
C SER A 6 -10.91 -2.19 10.58
N VAL A 7 -11.21 -1.75 9.36
CA VAL A 7 -12.30 -2.32 8.54
C VAL A 7 -11.89 -3.68 7.95
N ARG A 8 -10.70 -3.79 7.35
CA ARG A 8 -10.23 -5.00 6.64
C ARG A 8 -9.83 -6.15 7.57
N CYS A 9 -9.29 -5.83 8.74
CA CYS A 9 -8.84 -6.78 9.75
C CYS A 9 -8.98 -6.14 11.15
N PRO A 10 -10.19 -6.19 11.74
CA PRO A 10 -10.45 -5.57 13.05
C PRO A 10 -9.56 -6.12 14.18
N THR A 11 -9.11 -7.37 14.05
CA THR A 11 -8.25 -8.08 14.99
C THR A 11 -6.78 -8.11 14.54
N ALA A 12 -6.34 -7.13 13.73
CA ALA A 12 -4.97 -7.08 13.22
C ALA A 12 -3.95 -7.11 14.38
N PRO A 13 -2.95 -8.00 14.34
CA PRO A 13 -1.94 -8.06 15.38
C PRO A 13 -1.08 -6.80 15.40
N PRO A 14 -0.43 -6.45 16.54
CA PRO A 14 0.36 -5.23 16.68
C PRO A 14 1.42 -5.05 15.58
N VAL A 15 2.09 -6.13 15.18
CA VAL A 15 3.08 -6.15 14.10
C VAL A 15 2.49 -5.67 12.77
N LEU A 16 1.32 -6.17 12.37
CA LEU A 16 0.63 -5.74 11.17
C LEU A 16 0.14 -4.29 11.26
N GLN A 17 -0.35 -3.86 12.44
CA GLN A 17 -0.75 -2.47 12.67
C GLN A 17 0.44 -1.52 12.47
N LEU A 18 1.60 -1.87 13.02
CA LEU A 18 2.80 -1.07 12.90
C LEU A 18 3.31 -1.03 11.46
N ALA A 19 3.38 -2.17 10.77
CA ALA A 19 3.75 -2.23 9.36
C ALA A 19 2.80 -1.40 8.47
N CYS A 20 1.49 -1.44 8.72
CA CYS A 20 0.52 -0.62 7.98
C CYS A 20 0.74 0.88 8.22
N ARG A 21 1.03 1.31 9.45
CA ARG A 21 1.35 2.72 9.76
C ARG A 21 2.65 3.16 9.09
N ALA A 22 3.63 2.26 9.01
CA ALA A 22 4.95 2.51 8.46
C ALA A 22 5.06 2.27 6.94
N GLN A 23 3.98 1.85 6.27
CA GLN A 23 4.02 1.39 4.88
C GLN A 23 4.62 2.40 3.88
N HIS A 24 4.46 3.70 4.14
CA HIS A 24 5.01 4.80 3.33
C HIS A 24 6.12 5.59 4.05
N PHE A 25 6.71 5.01 5.10
CA PHE A 25 7.72 5.67 5.92
C PHE A 25 8.84 6.26 5.06
N LYS A 26 9.01 7.59 5.19
CA LYS A 26 10.07 8.39 4.56
C LYS A 26 10.25 8.22 3.05
N ARG A 27 9.22 7.75 2.33
CA ARG A 27 9.34 7.53 0.88
C ARG A 27 9.59 8.81 0.07
N TRP A 28 9.27 9.98 0.62
CA TRP A 28 9.54 11.28 0.00
C TRP A 28 11.04 11.62 -0.08
N GLU A 29 11.91 10.96 0.70
CA GLU A 29 13.36 11.20 0.70
C GLU A 29 14.04 10.74 -0.61
N ILE A 30 13.38 9.88 -1.41
CA ILE A 30 13.87 9.46 -2.74
C ILE A 30 12.86 9.91 -3.80
N PRO A 31 13.02 11.11 -4.38
CA PRO A 31 12.11 11.62 -5.41
C PRO A 31 12.11 10.76 -6.68
N ARG A 32 10.98 10.66 -7.37
CA ARG A 32 10.84 9.84 -8.60
C ARG A 32 11.83 10.23 -9.70
N ASN A 33 12.18 11.51 -9.82
CA ASN A 33 13.10 12.02 -10.85
C ASN A 33 14.58 11.64 -10.61
N THR A 34 14.91 10.98 -9.50
CA THR A 34 16.26 10.42 -9.24
C THR A 34 16.52 9.11 -10.00
N TYR A 35 15.50 8.56 -10.67
CA TYR A 35 15.59 7.34 -11.49
C TYR A 35 15.11 7.63 -12.93
N PRO A 36 15.58 6.89 -13.96
CA PRO A 36 15.13 7.06 -15.34
C PRO A 36 13.60 7.02 -15.47
N MET A 37 13.02 7.88 -16.31
CA MET A 37 11.56 7.96 -16.57
C MET A 37 11.07 6.85 -17.51
N THR A 38 11.54 5.62 -17.25
CA THR A 38 11.18 4.40 -17.96
C THR A 38 10.45 3.45 -17.01
N ARG A 39 9.80 2.42 -17.55
CA ARG A 39 9.17 1.36 -16.75
C ARG A 39 10.19 0.64 -15.85
N PRO A 40 11.37 0.19 -16.32
CA PRO A 40 12.40 -0.37 -15.44
C PRO A 40 12.83 0.60 -14.35
N GLY A 41 13.08 1.88 -14.68
CA GLY A 41 13.45 2.89 -13.70
C GLY A 41 12.40 3.08 -12.60
N TYR A 42 11.11 3.07 -12.95
CA TYR A 42 10.02 3.10 -11.99
C TYR A 42 9.99 1.88 -11.06
N LEU A 43 10.19 0.67 -11.61
CA LEU A 43 10.20 -0.57 -10.82
C LEU A 43 11.38 -0.59 -9.85
N THR A 44 12.57 -0.18 -10.29
CA THR A 44 13.76 -0.07 -9.43
C THR A 44 13.54 0.95 -8.32
N TRP A 45 13.01 2.13 -8.64
CA TRP A 45 12.67 3.16 -7.66
C TRP A 45 11.68 2.63 -6.61
N ARG A 46 10.59 1.98 -7.06
CA ARG A 46 9.59 1.39 -6.15
C ARG A 46 10.17 0.31 -5.25
N ALA A 47 11.06 -0.53 -5.77
CA ALA A 47 11.75 -1.54 -4.97
C ALA A 47 12.65 -0.88 -3.91
N LYS A 48 13.44 0.12 -4.30
CA LYS A 48 14.31 0.87 -3.38
C LYS A 48 13.51 1.52 -2.24
N LEU A 49 12.39 2.18 -2.56
CA LEU A 49 11.53 2.82 -1.55
C LEU A 49 11.03 1.84 -0.49
N LYS A 50 10.63 0.64 -0.89
CA LYS A 50 10.19 -0.40 0.04
C LYS A 50 11.34 -0.89 0.92
N SER A 51 12.49 -1.20 0.31
CA SER A 51 13.65 -1.70 1.04
C SER A 51 14.20 -0.68 2.03
N GLN A 52 14.27 0.60 1.65
CA GLN A 52 14.74 1.67 2.55
C GLN A 52 13.76 1.89 3.70
N ALA A 53 12.45 1.98 3.44
CA ALA A 53 11.45 2.14 4.48
C ALA A 53 11.52 0.99 5.49
N ALA A 54 11.63 -0.25 5.02
CA ALA A 54 11.75 -1.41 5.89
C ALA A 54 13.02 -1.39 6.75
N ALA A 55 14.17 -1.03 6.17
CA ALA A 55 15.44 -0.94 6.90
C ALA A 55 15.41 0.16 7.97
N GLN A 56 14.95 1.37 7.62
CA GLN A 56 14.88 2.48 8.56
C GLN A 56 13.88 2.23 9.69
N VAL A 57 12.75 1.57 9.39
CA VAL A 57 11.75 1.21 10.42
C VAL A 57 12.31 0.13 11.33
N ALA A 58 12.98 -0.89 10.80
CA ALA A 58 13.62 -1.90 11.63
C ALA A 58 14.68 -1.30 12.57
N GLU A 59 15.54 -0.43 12.03
CA GLU A 59 16.52 0.31 12.82
C GLU A 59 15.87 1.16 13.91
N LEU A 60 14.80 1.90 13.57
CA LEU A 60 14.05 2.71 14.53
C LEU A 60 13.46 1.86 15.67
N LEU A 61 12.87 0.70 15.34
CA LEU A 61 12.27 -0.18 16.34
C LEU A 61 13.31 -0.82 17.26
N SER A 62 14.46 -1.22 16.71
CA SER A 62 15.52 -1.87 17.49
C SER A 62 16.34 -0.90 18.34
N SER A 63 16.46 0.37 17.92
CA SER A 63 17.31 1.36 18.59
C SER A 63 16.55 2.35 19.47
N SER A 64 15.21 2.38 19.41
CA SER A 64 14.42 3.33 20.19
C SER A 64 14.48 3.01 21.70
N PRO A 65 14.97 3.95 22.54
CA PRO A 65 14.98 3.77 23.99
C PRO A 65 13.57 3.82 24.60
N ASP A 66 12.61 4.39 23.88
CA ASP A 66 11.22 4.59 24.34
C ASP A 66 10.39 3.30 24.32
N ILE A 67 10.85 2.28 23.58
CA ILE A 67 10.18 0.99 23.48
C ILE A 67 10.67 0.07 24.60
N GLN A 68 9.86 -0.05 25.66
CA GLN A 68 10.17 -0.89 26.82
C GLN A 68 9.00 -1.83 27.18
N PRO A 69 9.23 -3.15 27.26
CA PRO A 69 10.47 -3.86 26.89
C PRO A 69 10.75 -3.75 25.38
N ALA A 70 12.01 -3.97 24.98
CA ALA A 70 12.38 -4.02 23.56
C ALA A 70 11.54 -5.07 22.81
N LEU A 71 11.22 -4.77 21.54
CA LEU A 71 10.49 -5.71 20.69
C LEU A 71 11.38 -6.93 20.37
N PRO A 72 10.80 -8.15 20.33
CA PRO A 72 11.50 -9.33 19.82
C PRO A 72 12.02 -9.09 18.40
N GLN A 73 13.21 -9.63 18.09
CA GLN A 73 13.81 -9.46 16.76
C GLN A 73 12.90 -10.02 15.65
N ASP A 74 12.22 -11.14 15.91
CA ASP A 74 11.27 -11.75 14.97
C ASP A 74 10.12 -10.80 14.60
N ASP A 75 9.64 -9.99 15.56
CA ASP A 75 8.60 -9.00 15.31
C ASP A 75 9.12 -7.84 14.44
N VAL A 76 10.34 -7.37 14.71
CA VAL A 76 11.00 -6.32 13.92
C VAL A 76 11.22 -6.79 12.47
N ASP A 77 11.72 -8.02 12.31
CA ASP A 77 11.95 -8.63 11.00
C ASP A 77 10.63 -8.84 10.25
N ARG A 78 9.57 -9.23 10.98
CA ARG A 78 8.23 -9.38 10.43
C ARG A 78 7.67 -8.05 9.92
N VAL A 79 7.78 -6.97 10.70
CA VAL A 79 7.40 -5.61 10.24
C VAL A 79 8.13 -5.25 8.96
N ALA A 80 9.44 -5.47 8.91
CA ALA A 80 10.25 -5.12 7.76
C ALA A 80 9.85 -5.92 6.50
N ALA A 81 9.56 -7.23 6.65
CA ALA A 81 9.06 -8.09 5.57
C ALA A 81 7.70 -7.61 5.02
N LEU A 82 6.78 -7.22 5.92
CA LEU A 82 5.47 -6.68 5.55
C LEU A 82 5.59 -5.36 4.76
N ILE A 83 6.46 -4.44 5.18
CA ILE A 83 6.71 -3.17 4.45
C ILE A 83 7.28 -3.44 3.04
N ARG A 84 8.13 -4.45 2.90
CA ARG A 84 8.63 -4.91 1.60
C ARG A 84 7.57 -5.60 0.75
N LYS A 85 6.44 -5.98 1.36
CA LYS A 85 5.36 -6.75 0.76
C LYS A 85 5.83 -8.11 0.27
N GLU A 86 6.65 -8.78 1.06
CA GLU A 86 7.14 -10.12 0.74
C GLU A 86 5.98 -11.13 0.74
N ASN A 87 6.03 -12.07 -0.20
CA ASN A 87 5.05 -13.15 -0.31
C ASN A 87 3.59 -12.67 -0.46
N LEU A 88 3.36 -11.52 -1.12
CA LEU A 88 2.00 -11.11 -1.53
C LEU A 88 1.27 -12.27 -2.22
N SER A 89 -0.01 -12.44 -1.91
CA SER A 89 -0.89 -13.57 -2.26
C SER A 89 -0.63 -14.92 -1.59
N LYS A 90 0.50 -15.09 -0.90
CA LYS A 90 0.82 -16.31 -0.13
C LYS A 90 0.82 -16.09 1.38
N ASP A 91 0.94 -14.84 1.80
CA ASP A 91 0.96 -14.41 3.19
C ASP A 91 -0.26 -13.51 3.46
N GLU A 92 -1.12 -13.93 4.39
CA GLU A 92 -2.39 -13.24 4.69
C GLU A 92 -2.17 -11.82 5.23
N GLU A 93 -1.15 -11.59 6.06
CA GLU A 93 -0.91 -10.25 6.61
C GLU A 93 -0.32 -9.32 5.55
N THR A 94 0.56 -9.83 4.66
CA THR A 94 0.99 -9.05 3.49
C THR A 94 -0.21 -8.71 2.60
N GLN A 95 -1.13 -9.66 2.40
CA GLN A 95 -2.34 -9.43 1.63
C GLN A 95 -3.24 -8.36 2.28
N VAL A 96 -3.44 -8.42 3.60
CA VAL A 96 -4.18 -7.38 4.35
C VAL A 96 -3.52 -6.01 4.18
N LEU A 97 -2.19 -5.92 4.30
CA LEU A 97 -1.47 -4.66 4.14
C LEU A 97 -1.60 -4.09 2.72
N GLU A 98 -1.54 -4.95 1.69
CA GLU A 98 -1.80 -4.53 0.30
C GLU A 98 -3.22 -4.03 0.12
N ASP A 99 -4.22 -4.78 0.60
CA ASP A 99 -5.63 -4.41 0.54
C ASP A 99 -5.84 -3.03 1.17
N VAL A 100 -5.31 -2.80 2.38
CA VAL A 100 -5.41 -1.51 3.07
C VAL A 100 -4.74 -0.38 2.28
N ALA A 101 -3.60 -0.63 1.66
CA ALA A 101 -2.93 0.37 0.84
C ALA A 101 -3.75 0.74 -0.42
N CYS A 102 -4.40 -0.26 -1.04
CA CYS A 102 -5.31 -0.04 -2.18
C CYS A 102 -6.58 0.70 -1.76
N LEU A 103 -7.18 0.34 -0.62
CA LEU A 103 -8.36 1.02 -0.07
C LEU A 103 -8.06 2.49 0.23
N VAL A 104 -6.90 2.80 0.83
CA VAL A 104 -6.47 4.20 1.05
C VAL A 104 -6.31 4.94 -0.27
N PHE A 105 -5.71 4.33 -1.30
CA PHE A 105 -5.60 4.96 -2.61
C PHE A 105 -6.98 5.30 -3.20
N LEU A 106 -7.90 4.34 -3.16
CA LEU A 106 -9.25 4.53 -3.70
C LEU A 106 -10.05 5.61 -2.93
N ASP A 107 -9.84 5.71 -1.62
CA ASP A 107 -10.58 6.60 -0.72
C ASP A 107 -10.07 8.03 -0.70
N ASP A 108 -8.75 8.20 -0.65
CA ASP A 108 -8.12 9.49 -0.30
C ASP A 108 -7.39 10.12 -1.48
N GLN A 109 -7.14 9.36 -2.55
CA GLN A 109 -6.21 9.78 -3.61
C GLN A 109 -6.78 9.62 -5.01
N PHE A 110 -7.81 8.81 -5.20
CA PHE A 110 -8.22 8.40 -6.53
C PHE A 110 -8.89 9.52 -7.32
N ASP A 111 -9.78 10.29 -6.69
CA ASP A 111 -10.44 11.43 -7.34
C ASP A 111 -9.40 12.50 -7.77
N ASP A 112 -8.46 12.87 -6.88
CA ASP A 112 -7.36 13.78 -7.23
C ASP A 112 -6.39 13.20 -8.27
N PHE A 113 -6.29 11.87 -8.34
CA PHE A 113 -5.42 11.20 -9.31
C PHE A 113 -6.04 11.17 -10.69
N GLU A 114 -7.34 10.88 -10.80
CA GLU A 114 -8.06 10.78 -12.08
C GLU A 114 -8.38 12.15 -12.69
N SER A 115 -8.45 13.22 -11.89
CA SER A 115 -8.68 14.58 -12.37
C SER A 115 -7.47 15.23 -13.06
N LYS A 116 -6.32 14.55 -13.12
CA LYS A 116 -5.09 15.08 -13.71
C LYS A 116 -5.12 15.00 -15.23
N GLU A 117 -4.99 16.16 -15.89
CA GLU A 117 -5.07 16.30 -17.34
C GLU A 117 -4.04 15.43 -18.09
N GLU A 118 -2.89 15.13 -17.49
CA GLU A 118 -1.85 14.29 -18.08
C GLU A 118 -2.12 12.77 -18.02
N ILE A 119 -3.28 12.34 -17.52
CA ILE A 119 -3.66 10.94 -17.36
C ILE A 119 -4.95 10.67 -18.13
N ASP A 120 -4.83 10.01 -19.27
CA ASP A 120 -5.99 9.56 -20.03
C ASP A 120 -6.79 8.44 -19.33
N GLU A 121 -8.04 8.26 -19.76
CA GLU A 121 -8.96 7.29 -19.18
C GLU A 121 -8.43 5.85 -19.28
N ASP A 122 -7.79 5.48 -20.39
CA ASP A 122 -7.25 4.12 -20.59
C ASP A 122 -6.14 3.80 -19.58
N LYS A 123 -5.30 4.78 -19.27
CA LYS A 123 -4.25 4.68 -18.25
C LYS A 123 -4.87 4.59 -16.86
N ILE A 124 -5.94 5.33 -16.56
CA ILE A 124 -6.69 5.24 -15.30
C ILE A 124 -7.28 3.82 -15.13
N ILE A 125 -8.00 3.33 -16.14
CA ILE A 125 -8.56 1.98 -16.17
C ILE A 125 -7.45 0.93 -15.98
N GLY A 126 -6.31 1.11 -16.66
CA GLY A 126 -5.15 0.24 -16.53
C GLY A 126 -4.52 0.25 -15.12
N ILE A 127 -4.62 1.36 -14.39
CA ILE A 127 -4.18 1.44 -12.98
C ILE A 127 -5.20 0.76 -12.07
N LEU A 128 -6.49 1.02 -12.24
CA LEU A 128 -7.56 0.37 -11.48
C LEU A 128 -7.50 -1.15 -11.61
N ARG A 129 -7.31 -1.69 -12.82
CA ARG A 129 -7.11 -3.13 -13.03
C ARG A 129 -5.92 -3.69 -12.24
N LYS A 130 -4.79 -2.96 -12.23
CA LYS A 130 -3.59 -3.36 -11.46
C LYS A 130 -3.76 -3.18 -9.96
N THR A 131 -4.61 -2.26 -9.51
CA THR A 131 -5.01 -2.10 -8.11
C THR A 131 -5.86 -3.31 -7.70
N TRP A 132 -6.89 -3.65 -8.47
CA TRP A 132 -7.75 -4.81 -8.22
C TRP A 132 -7.00 -6.14 -8.21
N ALA A 133 -6.08 -6.34 -9.18
CA ALA A 133 -5.33 -7.58 -9.31
C ALA A 133 -4.39 -7.89 -8.11
N LYS A 134 -4.08 -6.90 -7.28
CA LYS A 134 -3.26 -7.09 -6.08
C LYS A 134 -4.08 -7.27 -4.81
N MET A 135 -5.37 -6.95 -4.87
CA MET A 135 -6.26 -7.05 -3.72
C MET A 135 -6.82 -8.46 -3.56
N GLY A 136 -6.95 -8.90 -2.32
CA GLY A 136 -7.67 -10.11 -1.94
C GLY A 136 -9.17 -9.95 -2.17
N GLU A 137 -9.92 -11.02 -2.01
CA GLU A 137 -11.38 -11.02 -2.11
C GLU A 137 -12.02 -10.01 -1.14
N LYS A 138 -11.72 -10.12 0.16
CA LYS A 138 -12.20 -9.19 1.20
C LYS A 138 -11.86 -7.73 0.92
N GLY A 139 -10.66 -7.46 0.39
CA GLY A 139 -10.27 -6.10 0.02
C GLY A 139 -11.16 -5.56 -1.10
N ARG A 140 -11.43 -6.36 -2.13
CA ARG A 140 -12.30 -5.99 -3.26
C ARG A 140 -13.75 -5.79 -2.83
N GLU A 141 -14.27 -6.64 -1.94
CA GLU A 141 -15.60 -6.47 -1.36
C GLU A 141 -15.74 -5.12 -0.65
N ILE A 142 -14.77 -4.76 0.21
CA ILE A 142 -14.77 -3.46 0.89
C ILE A 142 -14.70 -2.34 -0.14
N ALA A 143 -13.83 -2.45 -1.16
CA ALA A 143 -13.68 -1.43 -2.18
C ALA A 143 -14.97 -1.17 -2.97
N LEU A 144 -15.77 -2.21 -3.25
CA LEU A 144 -17.07 -2.08 -3.91
C LEU A 144 -18.13 -1.43 -3.03
N GLY A 145 -18.00 -1.53 -1.71
CA GLY A 145 -18.92 -0.93 -0.74
C GLY A 145 -18.56 0.51 -0.30
N MET A 146 -17.48 1.08 -0.83
CA MET A 146 -17.08 2.46 -0.50
C MET A 146 -17.99 3.49 -1.18
N ASP A 147 -18.11 4.66 -0.55
CA ASP A 147 -18.82 5.80 -1.11
C ASP A 147 -17.94 6.56 -2.11
N HIS A 148 -17.78 5.98 -3.30
CA HIS A 148 -17.03 6.57 -4.41
C HIS A 148 -17.81 7.70 -5.09
N SER A 149 -17.10 8.66 -5.70
CA SER A 149 -17.70 9.61 -6.64
C SER A 149 -18.34 8.88 -7.83
N GLU A 150 -19.35 9.48 -8.47
CA GLU A 150 -20.01 8.88 -9.64
C GLU A 150 -19.02 8.62 -10.80
N ARG A 151 -18.03 9.51 -10.94
CA ARG A 151 -16.93 9.34 -11.91
C ARG A 151 -16.08 8.13 -11.55
N ALA A 152 -15.66 8.01 -10.29
CA ALA A 152 -14.89 6.87 -9.81
C ALA A 152 -15.65 5.55 -9.98
N LYS A 153 -16.95 5.49 -9.64
CA LYS A 153 -17.80 4.31 -9.86
C LYS A 153 -17.81 3.88 -11.33
N SER A 154 -17.99 4.84 -12.25
CA SER A 154 -17.95 4.57 -13.69
C SER A 154 -16.59 3.99 -14.14
N LEU A 155 -15.48 4.57 -13.68
CA LEU A 155 -14.13 4.10 -14.02
C LEU A 155 -13.83 2.71 -13.47
N ILE A 156 -14.24 2.43 -12.22
CA ILE A 156 -14.15 1.11 -11.60
C ILE A 156 -14.99 0.10 -12.40
N GLY A 157 -16.23 0.45 -12.75
CA GLY A 157 -17.09 -0.40 -13.58
C GLY A 157 -16.44 -0.78 -14.91
N LYS A 158 -15.85 0.19 -15.62
CA LYS A 158 -15.09 -0.05 -16.86
C LYS A 158 -13.86 -0.95 -16.64
N ALA A 159 -13.17 -0.78 -15.51
CA ALA A 159 -12.01 -1.60 -15.17
C ALA A 159 -12.36 -3.07 -14.93
N LEU A 160 -13.54 -3.35 -14.35
CA LEU A 160 -13.99 -4.70 -14.00
C LEU A 160 -14.83 -5.38 -15.08
N GLY A 161 -15.45 -4.62 -15.99
CA GLY A 161 -16.33 -5.13 -17.04
C GLY A 161 -15.63 -5.60 -18.32
N GLY A 162 -14.30 -5.69 -18.34
CA GLY A 162 -13.53 -6.11 -19.52
C GLY A 162 -12.33 -6.96 -19.20
#